data_AF-A0ABD3ETT1-F1
#
_entry.id   AF-A0ABD3ETT1-F1
#
_cell.length_a   1.000
_cell.length_b   1.000
_cell.length_c   1.000
_cell.angle_alpha   90.00
_cell.angle_beta   90.00
_cell.angle_gamma   90.00
#
_symmetry.space_group_name_H-M   'P 1'
#
loop_
_entity.id
_entity.type
_entity.pdbx_description
1 polymer ?
#
loop_
_entity_poly.entity_id
_entity_poly.type
_entity_poly.pdbx_seq_one_letter_code
_entity_poly.pdbx_strand_id
1 'polypeptide(L)'
;MDFRQLLREERLRAREASHATPNTELNVSTTAEAQSTKREERLLQWQKATLRVWAKRSKIDLEEFRRGPIPGVFYIPGWITQEEEEEILERVYAVPDDNELWVRLKHRRLQMWGGEVKVPFDPKPLPEWLKQISQTLVDTGLFGEEKKPNHALINEYGVGDCIMPHADGPAYFPFVSIISTGAECRVTFEPHRDSETTSEIVQHFDFQLERCSLLLFTGEAYTRYLHSIDNVEVGTRISLTVRHVDLD
;
A
#
# COMPACT_ATOMS: atom_id res chain seq x y z
N MET A 1 -14.05 10.64 -6.67
CA MET A 1 -13.43 11.36 -5.54
C MET A 1 -11.94 11.48 -5.83
N ASP A 2 -11.42 12.70 -5.98
CA ASP A 2 -10.03 12.96 -6.37
C ASP A 2 -9.09 12.83 -5.16
N PHE A 3 -8.23 11.80 -5.17
CA PHE A 3 -7.23 11.54 -4.12
C PHE A 3 -6.32 12.77 -3.86
N ARG A 4 -6.12 13.62 -4.87
CA ARG A 4 -5.33 14.86 -4.76
C ARG A 4 -6.00 15.90 -3.88
N GLN A 5 -7.32 16.02 -3.95
CA GLN A 5 -8.07 16.97 -3.14
C GLN A 5 -8.00 16.59 -1.66
N LEU A 6 -8.14 15.29 -1.36
CA LEU A 6 -8.11 14.77 0.00
C LEU A 6 -6.73 14.94 0.64
N LEU A 7 -5.64 14.63 -0.07
CA LEU A 7 -4.28 14.85 0.43
C LEU A 7 -3.95 16.34 0.61
N ARG A 8 -4.46 17.22 -0.26
CA ARG A 8 -4.20 18.67 -0.19
C ARG A 8 -4.93 19.34 0.97
N GLU A 9 -6.21 19.01 1.18
CA GLU A 9 -7.03 19.54 2.27
C GLU A 9 -6.48 19.11 3.63
N GLU A 10 -5.99 17.87 3.75
CA GLU A 10 -5.43 17.35 5.00
C GLU A 10 -4.03 17.93 5.30
N ARG A 11 -3.18 18.14 4.27
CA ARG A 11 -1.90 18.85 4.43
C ARG A 11 -2.07 20.29 4.91
N LEU A 12 -3.14 20.98 4.48
CA LEU A 12 -3.47 22.33 4.93
C LEU A 12 -3.89 22.34 6.40
N ARG A 13 -4.79 21.43 6.81
CA ARG A 13 -5.25 21.31 8.20
C ARG A 13 -4.13 20.96 9.18
N ALA A 14 -3.22 20.06 8.79
CA ALA A 14 -2.07 19.69 9.63
C ALA A 14 -1.12 20.87 9.88
N ARG A 15 -0.89 21.72 8.85
CA ARG A 15 -0.08 22.95 9.00
C ARG A 15 -0.74 23.97 9.92
N GLU A 16 -2.04 24.15 9.81
CA GLU A 16 -2.80 25.06 10.68
C GLU A 16 -2.78 24.62 12.15
N ALA A 17 -2.85 23.31 12.41
CA ALA A 17 -2.76 22.75 13.77
C ALA A 17 -1.37 22.93 14.40
N SER A 18 -0.30 22.90 13.60
CA SER A 18 1.08 23.06 14.08
C SER A 18 1.47 24.50 14.46
N HIS A 19 0.72 25.51 14.00
CA HIS A 19 1.00 26.92 14.29
C HIS A 19 0.41 27.43 15.62
N ALA A 20 -0.24 26.57 16.43
CA ALA A 20 -1.00 26.98 17.60
C ALA A 20 -0.32 26.78 18.98
N THR A 21 0.96 26.43 19.05
CA THR A 21 1.67 26.23 20.33
C THR A 21 2.89 27.15 20.48
N PRO A 22 3.00 27.97 21.55
CA PRO A 22 4.20 28.78 21.81
C PRO A 22 5.31 27.94 22.49
N ASN A 23 6.53 28.14 22.03
CA ASN A 23 7.76 27.47 22.48
C ASN A 23 8.21 27.84 23.90
N THR A 24 8.84 26.89 24.60
CA THR A 24 9.68 27.17 25.78
C THR A 24 11.01 26.40 25.68
N GLU A 25 12.08 27.19 25.58
CA GLU A 25 13.45 27.06 26.09
C GLU A 25 14.51 26.08 25.54
N LEU A 26 15.71 26.68 25.51
CA LEU A 26 16.98 26.23 24.97
C LEU A 26 17.80 25.47 26.03
N ASN A 27 18.12 24.20 25.74
CA ASN A 27 19.42 23.53 25.99
C ASN A 27 19.42 22.03 25.59
N VAL A 28 18.46 21.59 24.78
CA VAL A 28 18.24 20.19 24.34
C VAL A 28 18.85 19.91 22.93
N SER A 29 19.41 20.93 22.27
CA SER A 29 19.70 20.90 20.82
C SER A 29 20.77 19.88 20.41
N THR A 30 21.88 19.74 21.13
CA THR A 30 23.00 18.89 20.68
C THR A 30 22.75 17.39 20.78
N THR A 31 22.00 16.94 21.80
CA THR A 31 21.61 15.52 21.95
C THR A 31 20.44 15.14 21.03
N ALA A 32 19.49 16.05 20.82
CA ALA A 32 18.36 15.82 19.92
C ALA A 32 18.82 15.75 18.45
N GLU A 33 19.72 16.64 18.03
CA GLU A 33 20.29 16.64 16.68
C GLU A 33 21.08 15.36 16.42
N ALA A 34 21.95 14.93 17.33
CA ALA A 34 22.72 13.69 17.19
C ALA A 34 21.84 12.42 17.17
N GLN A 35 20.70 12.42 17.87
CA GLN A 35 19.73 11.33 17.81
C GLN A 35 18.94 11.34 16.49
N SER A 36 18.60 12.52 15.97
CA SER A 36 17.96 12.68 14.66
C SER A 36 18.85 12.15 13.53
N THR A 37 20.12 12.54 13.52
CA THR A 37 21.10 12.08 12.51
C THR A 37 21.26 10.55 12.52
N LYS A 38 21.38 9.94 13.71
CA LYS A 38 21.45 8.47 13.83
C LYS A 38 20.18 7.76 13.34
N ARG A 39 19.00 8.37 13.54
CA ARG A 39 17.71 7.81 13.04
C ARG A 39 17.66 7.87 11.52
N GLU A 40 18.06 8.98 10.92
CA GLU A 40 18.12 9.15 9.47
C GLU A 40 19.12 8.21 8.81
N GLU A 41 20.31 8.05 9.39
CA GLU A 41 21.32 7.09 8.92
C GLU A 41 20.80 5.65 8.95
N ARG A 42 20.12 5.26 10.03
CA ARG A 42 19.52 3.93 10.17
C ARG A 42 18.40 3.70 9.16
N LEU A 43 17.55 4.71 8.93
CA LEU A 43 16.51 4.65 7.91
C LEU A 43 17.11 4.47 6.51
N LEU A 44 18.16 5.23 6.18
CA LEU A 44 18.86 5.11 4.89
C LEU A 44 19.53 3.74 4.73
N GLN A 45 20.11 3.21 5.80
CA GLN A 45 20.69 1.86 5.82
C GLN A 45 19.61 0.81 5.50
N TRP A 46 18.43 0.93 6.11
CA TRP A 46 17.31 0.02 5.87
C TRP A 46 16.70 0.16 4.47
N GLN A 47 16.66 1.38 3.93
CA GLN A 47 16.23 1.59 2.54
C GLN A 47 17.19 0.94 1.54
N LYS A 48 18.48 0.81 1.86
CA LYS A 48 19.49 0.18 1.01
C LYS A 48 19.63 -1.33 1.21
N ALA A 49 18.97 -1.92 2.21
CA ALA A 49 19.06 -3.34 2.50
C ALA A 49 17.91 -4.14 1.85
N THR A 50 18.21 -5.33 1.32
CA THR A 50 17.19 -6.33 0.93
C THR A 50 16.62 -7.03 2.16
N LEU A 51 15.45 -7.66 2.04
CA LEU A 51 14.91 -8.57 3.06
C LEU A 51 15.89 -9.73 3.28
N ARG A 52 16.14 -10.08 4.54
CA ARG A 52 17.12 -11.14 4.88
C ARG A 52 16.52 -12.53 4.65
N VAL A 53 15.23 -12.67 4.95
CA VAL A 53 14.43 -13.85 4.65
C VAL A 53 13.50 -13.50 3.51
N TRP A 54 13.78 -14.08 2.33
CA TRP A 54 12.93 -13.92 1.16
C TRP A 54 13.16 -15.07 0.18
N ALA A 55 12.16 -15.93 0.02
CA ALA A 55 12.25 -17.11 -0.84
C ALA A 55 12.08 -16.74 -2.31
N LYS A 56 12.83 -17.44 -3.17
CA LYS A 56 12.52 -17.45 -4.60
C LYS A 56 11.19 -18.14 -4.82
N ARG A 57 10.36 -17.58 -5.69
CA ARG A 57 9.05 -18.11 -6.05
C ARG A 57 9.06 -18.58 -7.50
N SER A 58 8.28 -19.62 -7.78
CA SER A 58 8.10 -20.12 -9.15
C SER A 58 7.06 -19.28 -9.90
N LYS A 59 6.96 -19.46 -11.21
CA LYS A 59 5.88 -18.86 -12.00
C LYS A 59 4.52 -19.24 -11.42
N ILE A 60 3.62 -18.28 -11.41
CA ILE A 60 2.25 -18.41 -10.92
C ILE A 60 1.33 -18.43 -12.13
N ASP A 61 0.52 -19.50 -12.25
CA ASP A 61 -0.64 -19.45 -13.13
C ASP A 61 -1.77 -18.74 -12.39
N LEU A 62 -2.03 -17.50 -12.79
CA LEU A 62 -2.95 -16.62 -12.10
C LEU A 62 -4.40 -17.17 -12.08
N GLU A 63 -4.78 -17.94 -13.11
CA GLU A 63 -6.14 -18.47 -13.25
C GLU A 63 -6.47 -19.53 -12.19
N GLU A 64 -5.46 -20.24 -11.65
CA GLU A 64 -5.65 -21.17 -10.53
C GLU A 64 -6.12 -20.47 -9.24
N PHE A 65 -5.88 -19.15 -9.15
CA PHE A 65 -6.16 -18.34 -7.97
C PHE A 65 -7.35 -17.40 -8.17
N ARG A 66 -8.16 -17.61 -9.20
CA ARG A 66 -9.38 -16.83 -9.44
C ARG A 66 -10.28 -16.86 -8.21
N ARG A 67 -10.70 -15.67 -7.76
CA ARG A 67 -11.50 -15.51 -6.56
C ARG A 67 -12.84 -14.87 -6.88
N GLY A 68 -13.89 -15.70 -6.87
CA GLY A 68 -15.28 -15.26 -6.98
C GLY A 68 -15.75 -14.97 -8.41
N PRO A 69 -16.93 -14.35 -8.53
CA PRO A 69 -17.62 -14.19 -9.81
C PRO A 69 -17.13 -12.99 -10.62
N ILE A 70 -16.39 -12.05 -10.03
CA ILE A 70 -15.89 -10.86 -10.73
C ILE A 70 -14.65 -11.24 -11.55
N PRO A 71 -14.66 -11.06 -12.89
CA PRO A 71 -13.48 -11.28 -13.70
C PRO A 71 -12.32 -10.38 -13.29
N GLY A 72 -11.14 -10.98 -13.13
CA GLY A 72 -9.92 -10.25 -12.80
C GLY A 72 -9.68 -10.04 -11.31
N VAL A 73 -10.38 -10.73 -10.40
CA VAL A 73 -10.01 -10.82 -8.98
C VAL A 73 -9.34 -12.15 -8.70
N PHE A 74 -8.15 -12.11 -8.07
CA PHE A 74 -7.37 -13.30 -7.73
C PHE A 74 -6.84 -13.21 -6.30
N TYR A 75 -6.73 -14.36 -5.64
CA TYR A 75 -6.34 -14.42 -4.24
C TYR A 75 -5.44 -15.62 -3.95
N ILE A 76 -4.25 -15.35 -3.42
CA ILE A 76 -3.24 -16.36 -3.06
C ILE A 76 -3.04 -16.35 -1.55
N PRO A 77 -3.61 -17.31 -0.80
CA PRO A 77 -3.37 -17.41 0.64
C PRO A 77 -1.93 -17.85 0.91
N GLY A 78 -1.34 -17.39 2.02
CA GLY A 78 0.01 -17.79 2.44
C GLY A 78 1.10 -17.53 1.39
N TRP A 79 0.96 -16.48 0.58
CA TRP A 79 1.92 -16.12 -0.46
C TRP A 79 3.30 -15.73 0.11
N ILE A 80 3.34 -15.22 1.34
CA ILE A 80 4.57 -15.05 2.14
C ILE A 80 4.53 -15.96 3.36
N THR A 81 5.70 -16.33 3.89
CA THR A 81 5.79 -17.01 5.19
C THR A 81 5.65 -16.02 6.35
N GLN A 82 5.51 -16.52 7.57
CA GLN A 82 5.46 -15.66 8.75
C GLN A 82 6.81 -14.96 8.99
N GLU A 83 7.93 -15.61 8.66
CA GLU A 83 9.27 -15.04 8.80
C GLU A 83 9.53 -13.94 7.76
N GLU A 84 9.07 -14.13 6.51
CA GLU A 84 9.14 -13.08 5.49
C GLU A 84 8.28 -11.88 5.86
N GLU A 85 7.13 -12.12 6.50
CA GLU A 85 6.28 -11.06 7.00
C GLU A 85 6.93 -10.28 8.15
N GLU A 86 7.59 -10.96 9.10
CA GLU A 86 8.33 -10.30 10.16
C GLU A 86 9.42 -9.37 9.60
N GLU A 87 10.13 -9.79 8.54
CA GLU A 87 11.09 -8.94 7.83
C GLU A 87 10.40 -7.72 7.20
N ILE A 88 9.24 -7.89 6.56
CA ILE A 88 8.47 -6.76 5.99
C ILE A 88 8.05 -5.80 7.11
N LEU A 89 7.48 -6.30 8.21
CA LEU A 89 7.01 -5.48 9.32
C LEU A 89 8.18 -4.73 9.98
N GLU A 90 9.37 -5.34 10.11
CA GLU A 90 10.57 -4.65 10.55
C GLU A 90 10.91 -3.46 9.62
N ARG A 91 10.76 -3.59 8.30
CA ARG A 91 10.98 -2.49 7.35
C ARG A 91 9.90 -1.42 7.35
N VAL A 92 8.67 -1.79 7.68
CA VAL A 92 7.58 -0.82 7.81
C VAL A 92 7.79 0.03 9.06
N TYR A 93 7.99 -0.62 10.22
CA TYR A 93 8.16 0.04 11.51
C TYR A 93 9.56 0.61 11.75
N ALA A 94 10.48 0.33 10.83
CA ALA A 94 11.75 1.02 10.71
C ALA A 94 11.61 2.53 10.49
N VAL A 95 10.51 2.95 9.84
CA VAL A 95 10.16 4.36 9.66
C VAL A 95 9.55 4.88 10.97
N PRO A 96 10.20 5.82 11.68
CA PRO A 96 9.69 6.36 12.93
C PRO A 96 8.28 6.94 12.78
N ASP A 97 7.44 6.83 13.82
CA ASP A 97 6.05 7.31 13.78
C ASP A 97 5.91 8.82 13.50
N ASP A 98 6.92 9.61 13.90
CA ASP A 98 7.02 11.06 13.69
C ASP A 98 7.67 11.45 12.35
N ASN A 99 8.04 10.48 11.51
CA ASN A 99 8.66 10.72 10.22
C ASN A 99 7.63 11.19 9.17
N GLU A 100 8.03 12.15 8.32
CA GLU A 100 7.17 12.74 7.29
C GLU A 100 6.67 11.77 6.22
N LEU A 101 7.30 10.60 6.07
CA LEU A 101 6.81 9.53 5.20
C LEU A 101 5.45 9.00 5.66
N TRP A 102 5.16 9.04 6.96
CA TRP A 102 3.84 8.69 7.47
C TRP A 102 2.86 9.84 7.33
N VAL A 103 1.87 9.65 6.47
CA VAL A 103 0.74 10.57 6.32
C VAL A 103 -0.44 10.01 7.11
N ARG A 104 -0.87 10.72 8.16
CA ARG A 104 -2.10 10.38 8.90
C ARG A 104 -3.32 10.76 8.05
N LEU A 105 -4.23 9.80 7.89
CA LEU A 105 -5.53 9.98 7.24
C LEU A 105 -6.63 9.75 8.29
N LYS A 106 -7.89 9.99 7.92
CA LYS A 106 -9.03 9.93 8.85
C LYS A 106 -9.16 8.61 9.61
N HIS A 107 -8.93 7.48 8.93
CA HIS A 107 -9.17 6.12 9.45
C HIS A 107 -7.97 5.19 9.20
N ARG A 108 -6.76 5.72 9.01
CA ARG A 108 -5.52 4.96 8.80
C ARG A 108 -4.32 5.91 8.73
N ARG A 109 -3.12 5.38 8.62
CA ARG A 109 -1.95 6.12 8.11
C ARG A 109 -1.33 5.42 6.91
N LEU A 110 -0.54 6.16 6.13
CA LEU A 110 0.02 5.71 4.86
C LEU A 110 1.48 6.12 4.72
N GLN A 111 2.35 5.21 4.24
CA GLN A 111 3.62 5.56 3.61
C GLN A 111 3.50 5.52 2.08
N MET A 112 4.22 6.42 1.40
CA MET A 112 4.30 6.47 -0.05
C MET A 112 5.75 6.34 -0.52
N TRP A 113 6.01 5.36 -1.38
CA TRP A 113 7.32 5.07 -1.95
C TRP A 113 7.25 5.07 -3.48
N GLY A 114 8.27 5.60 -4.15
CA GLY A 114 8.31 5.69 -5.62
C GLY A 114 8.01 7.09 -6.18
N GLY A 115 7.73 8.08 -5.31
CA GLY A 115 7.42 9.45 -5.70
C GLY A 115 5.93 9.77 -5.63
N GLU A 116 5.59 11.06 -5.70
CA GLU A 116 4.20 11.52 -5.66
C GLU A 116 3.51 11.27 -7.01
N VAL A 117 2.39 10.55 -7.00
CA VAL A 117 1.64 10.20 -8.23
C VAL A 117 0.81 11.39 -8.74
N LYS A 118 1.47 12.27 -9.49
CA LYS A 118 0.90 13.44 -10.16
C LYS A 118 1.51 13.61 -11.55
N VAL A 119 0.93 14.48 -12.38
CA VAL A 119 1.47 14.82 -13.71
C VAL A 119 2.21 16.18 -13.61
N PRO A 120 3.46 16.30 -14.07
CA PRO A 120 4.32 15.20 -14.54
C PRO A 120 4.73 14.28 -13.37
N PHE A 121 4.88 12.99 -13.66
CA PHE A 121 5.33 12.02 -12.66
C PHE A 121 6.86 12.08 -12.53
N ASP A 122 7.34 12.29 -11.31
CA ASP A 122 8.77 12.34 -10.98
C ASP A 122 9.13 11.09 -10.15
N PRO A 123 9.44 9.96 -10.82
CA PRO A 123 9.68 8.69 -10.15
C PRO A 123 10.90 8.79 -9.23
N LYS A 124 10.73 8.32 -7.99
CA LYS A 124 11.83 8.15 -7.03
C LYS A 124 12.22 6.68 -6.91
N PRO A 125 13.50 6.36 -6.67
CA PRO A 125 13.90 4.98 -6.43
C PRO A 125 13.13 4.37 -5.26
N LEU A 126 12.61 3.16 -5.46
CA LEU A 126 12.10 2.36 -4.35
C LEU A 126 13.26 1.93 -3.41
N PRO A 127 13.01 1.77 -2.11
CA PRO A 127 13.87 0.99 -1.22
C PRO A 127 14.20 -0.38 -1.79
N GLU A 128 15.38 -0.90 -1.48
CA GLU A 128 15.90 -2.14 -2.07
C GLU A 128 15.03 -3.36 -1.73
N TRP A 129 14.46 -3.41 -0.52
CA TRP A 129 13.50 -4.44 -0.14
C TRP A 129 12.19 -4.37 -0.93
N LEU A 130 11.72 -3.17 -1.31
CA LEU A 130 10.55 -3.02 -2.18
C LEU A 130 10.89 -3.39 -3.63
N LYS A 131 12.09 -3.05 -4.13
CA LYS A 131 12.56 -3.53 -5.44
C LYS A 131 12.64 -5.06 -5.50
N GLN A 132 13.09 -5.70 -4.42
CA GLN A 132 13.14 -7.15 -4.31
C GLN A 132 11.73 -7.77 -4.44
N ILE A 133 10.74 -7.19 -3.78
CA ILE A 133 9.33 -7.59 -3.93
C ILE A 133 8.85 -7.34 -5.37
N SER A 134 9.09 -6.15 -5.93
CA SER A 134 8.73 -5.82 -7.32
C SER A 134 9.34 -6.80 -8.33
N GLN A 135 10.61 -7.16 -8.17
CA GLN A 135 11.27 -8.13 -9.05
C GLN A 135 10.69 -9.52 -8.87
N THR A 136 10.33 -9.91 -7.64
CA THR A 136 9.66 -11.20 -7.39
C THR A 136 8.33 -11.29 -8.12
N LEU A 137 7.54 -10.21 -8.14
CA LEU A 137 6.28 -10.15 -8.89
C LEU A 137 6.48 -10.27 -10.41
N VAL A 138 7.63 -9.83 -10.93
CA VAL A 138 8.00 -10.03 -12.34
C VAL A 138 8.48 -11.46 -12.58
N ASP A 139 9.34 -11.99 -11.72
CA ASP A 139 9.91 -13.34 -11.84
C ASP A 139 8.82 -14.42 -11.76
N THR A 140 7.76 -14.19 -10.97
CA THR A 140 6.58 -15.06 -10.90
C THR A 140 5.65 -14.93 -12.11
N GLY A 141 5.89 -13.98 -13.02
CA GLY A 141 5.10 -13.73 -14.21
C GLY A 141 3.82 -12.91 -13.99
N LEU A 142 3.65 -12.27 -12.83
CA LEU A 142 2.49 -11.43 -12.55
C LEU A 142 2.59 -10.05 -13.21
N PHE A 143 3.81 -9.52 -13.33
CA PHE A 143 4.10 -8.29 -14.08
C PHE A 143 5.14 -8.57 -15.19
N GLY A 144 5.08 -7.79 -16.27
CA GLY A 144 6.16 -7.72 -17.27
C GLY A 144 7.31 -6.84 -16.79
N GLU A 145 8.48 -6.97 -17.40
CA GLU A 145 9.63 -6.10 -17.09
C GLU A 145 9.35 -4.64 -17.43
N GLU A 146 8.61 -4.37 -18.50
CA GLU A 146 8.22 -3.02 -18.92
C GLU A 146 7.19 -2.37 -17.98
N LYS A 147 6.38 -3.19 -17.29
CA LYS A 147 5.43 -2.74 -16.26
C LYS A 147 5.85 -3.16 -14.85
N LYS A 148 7.16 -3.36 -14.61
CA LYS A 148 7.68 -3.69 -13.28
C LYS A 148 7.23 -2.63 -12.26
N PRO A 149 6.69 -3.02 -11.10
CA PRO A 149 6.20 -2.03 -10.13
C PRO A 149 7.28 -1.03 -9.69
N ASN A 150 6.94 0.24 -9.80
CA ASN A 150 7.81 1.39 -9.51
C ASN A 150 7.31 2.23 -8.32
N HIS A 151 6.17 1.86 -7.73
CA HIS A 151 5.51 2.60 -6.67
C HIS A 151 4.87 1.66 -5.65
N ALA A 152 4.91 2.05 -4.37
CA ALA A 152 4.30 1.30 -3.29
C ALA A 152 3.59 2.21 -2.28
N LEU A 153 2.42 1.75 -1.81
CA LEU A 153 1.66 2.35 -0.72
C LEU A 153 1.59 1.37 0.44
N ILE A 154 1.96 1.82 1.64
CA ILE A 154 1.92 1.00 2.86
C ILE A 154 0.89 1.61 3.80
N ASN A 155 -0.28 0.98 3.88
CA ASN A 155 -1.36 1.46 4.73
C ASN A 155 -1.38 0.68 6.05
N GLU A 156 -1.47 1.38 7.17
CA GLU A 156 -1.69 0.80 8.50
C GLU A 156 -3.10 1.09 8.99
N TYR A 157 -3.80 0.04 9.39
CA TYR A 157 -5.15 0.07 9.93
C TYR A 157 -5.14 -0.52 11.34
N GLY A 158 -5.63 0.24 12.32
CA GLY A 158 -5.94 -0.27 13.66
C GLY A 158 -7.35 -0.86 13.77
N VAL A 159 -7.72 -1.29 14.96
CA VAL A 159 -9.09 -1.78 15.22
C VAL A 159 -10.13 -0.69 14.90
N GLY A 160 -11.12 -1.05 14.09
CA GLY A 160 -12.19 -0.14 13.62
C GLY A 160 -11.82 0.74 12.43
N ASP A 161 -10.55 0.75 12.00
CA ASP A 161 -10.11 1.46 10.81
C ASP A 161 -10.58 0.78 9.53
N CYS A 162 -10.80 1.58 8.48
CA CYS A 162 -11.32 1.12 7.19
C CYS A 162 -10.90 2.04 6.04
N ILE A 163 -11.21 1.63 4.81
CA ILE A 163 -11.20 2.52 3.64
C ILE A 163 -12.50 2.32 2.85
N MET A 164 -13.24 3.41 2.66
CA MET A 164 -14.51 3.40 1.94
C MET A 164 -14.33 2.97 0.47
N PRO A 165 -15.41 2.52 -0.22
CA PRO A 165 -15.36 2.14 -1.62
C PRO A 165 -14.72 3.22 -2.50
N HIS A 166 -13.66 2.85 -3.22
CA HIS A 166 -12.90 3.75 -4.08
C HIS A 166 -12.28 3.00 -5.27
N ALA A 167 -11.79 3.77 -6.24
CA ALA A 167 -10.97 3.29 -7.36
C ALA A 167 -9.55 3.87 -7.24
N ASP A 168 -8.57 3.15 -7.78
CA ASP A 168 -7.17 3.56 -7.77
C ASP A 168 -6.84 4.69 -8.75
N GLY A 169 -7.70 4.87 -9.75
CA GLY A 169 -7.59 5.92 -10.76
C GLY A 169 -6.71 5.55 -11.96
N PRO A 170 -6.68 6.40 -12.99
CA PRO A 170 -6.07 6.07 -14.28
C PRO A 170 -4.54 6.23 -14.30
N ALA A 171 -3.93 6.66 -13.20
CA ALA A 171 -2.48 6.93 -13.14
C ALA A 171 -1.62 5.67 -13.04
N TYR A 172 -2.22 4.50 -12.84
CA TYR A 172 -1.51 3.24 -12.73
C TYR A 172 -1.83 2.35 -13.93
N PHE A 173 -0.86 1.53 -14.29
CA PHE A 173 -1.12 0.32 -15.08
C PHE A 173 -2.23 -0.47 -14.36
N PRO A 174 -3.29 -0.94 -15.06
CA PRO A 174 -4.53 -1.47 -14.45
C PRO A 174 -4.34 -2.88 -13.89
N PHE A 175 -3.36 -3.05 -13.01
CA PHE A 175 -3.03 -4.27 -12.29
C PHE A 175 -2.52 -3.91 -10.90
N VAL A 176 -3.17 -4.47 -9.89
CA VAL A 176 -2.91 -4.17 -8.49
C VAL A 176 -2.42 -5.42 -7.79
N SER A 177 -1.40 -5.26 -6.94
CA SER A 177 -0.94 -6.31 -6.04
C SER A 177 -0.92 -5.81 -4.60
N ILE A 178 -1.50 -6.56 -3.69
CA ILE A 178 -1.62 -6.19 -2.26
C ILE A 178 -1.18 -7.37 -1.41
N ILE A 179 -0.08 -7.20 -0.69
CA ILE A 179 0.40 -8.14 0.30
C ILE A 179 -0.23 -7.75 1.65
N SER A 180 -0.94 -8.68 2.28
CA SER A 180 -1.56 -8.46 3.59
C SER A 180 -0.67 -8.99 4.70
N THR A 181 -0.39 -8.16 5.70
CA THR A 181 0.40 -8.52 6.88
C THR A 181 -0.28 -8.00 8.16
N GLY A 182 0.09 -8.55 9.31
CA GLY A 182 -0.55 -8.31 10.60
C GLY A 182 -1.96 -8.91 10.67
N ALA A 183 -2.95 -8.12 11.06
CA ALA A 183 -4.33 -8.56 11.16
C ALA A 183 -4.98 -8.84 9.80
N GLU A 184 -5.91 -9.78 9.80
CA GLU A 184 -6.80 -10.05 8.68
C GLU A 184 -7.93 -9.02 8.60
N CYS A 185 -8.58 -8.92 7.43
CA CYS A 185 -9.74 -8.07 7.23
C CYS A 185 -10.67 -8.61 6.14
N ARG A 186 -11.80 -7.95 5.93
CA ARG A 186 -12.65 -8.19 4.76
C ARG A 186 -12.37 -7.16 3.67
N VAL A 187 -12.25 -7.64 2.44
CA VAL A 187 -12.25 -6.80 1.23
C VAL A 187 -13.60 -6.94 0.55
N THR A 188 -14.11 -5.83 0.04
CA THR A 188 -15.40 -5.77 -0.63
C THR A 188 -15.24 -5.10 -1.99
N PHE A 189 -15.88 -5.66 -3.01
CA PHE A 189 -15.98 -5.13 -4.36
C PHE A 189 -17.44 -4.81 -4.70
N GLU A 190 -17.68 -3.61 -5.21
CA GLU A 190 -19.01 -3.12 -5.59
C GLU A 190 -18.91 -2.38 -6.93
N PRO A 191 -19.93 -2.46 -7.80
CA PRO A 191 -19.85 -1.82 -9.11
C PRO A 191 -19.78 -0.29 -9.00
N HIS A 192 -19.05 0.33 -9.92
CA HIS A 192 -19.09 1.79 -10.09
C HIS A 192 -20.52 2.23 -10.43
N ARG A 193 -20.97 3.37 -9.90
CA ARG A 193 -22.33 3.88 -10.19
C ARG A 193 -22.56 4.18 -11.68
N ASP A 194 -21.48 4.49 -12.38
CA ASP A 194 -21.46 4.80 -13.82
C ASP A 194 -21.26 3.54 -14.69
N SER A 195 -21.03 2.37 -14.09
CA SER A 195 -21.02 1.12 -14.83
C SER A 195 -22.44 0.83 -15.30
N GLU A 196 -22.65 0.71 -16.61
CA GLU A 196 -23.95 0.33 -17.18
C GLU A 196 -24.48 -0.91 -16.45
N THR A 197 -25.63 -0.77 -15.79
CA THR A 197 -26.23 -1.82 -14.98
C THR A 197 -26.82 -2.89 -15.89
N THR A 198 -25.97 -3.77 -16.39
CA THR A 198 -26.39 -5.00 -17.06
C THR A 198 -26.77 -6.04 -16.01
N SER A 199 -27.71 -6.95 -16.32
CA SER A 199 -28.08 -8.07 -15.43
C SER A 199 -26.91 -8.98 -15.03
N GLU A 200 -25.78 -8.88 -15.73
CA GLU A 200 -24.57 -9.67 -15.55
C GLU A 200 -23.57 -9.07 -14.54
N ILE A 201 -23.77 -7.82 -14.09
CA ILE A 201 -22.83 -7.18 -13.16
C ILE A 201 -23.06 -7.66 -11.73
N VAL A 202 -21.99 -8.09 -11.07
CA VAL A 202 -22.03 -8.53 -9.67
C VAL A 202 -22.26 -7.31 -8.79
N GLN A 203 -23.34 -7.30 -8.01
CA GLN A 203 -23.69 -6.11 -7.21
C GLN A 203 -22.84 -5.96 -5.96
N HIS A 204 -22.36 -7.07 -5.41
CA HIS A 204 -21.56 -7.10 -4.20
C HIS A 204 -20.76 -8.41 -4.19
N PHE A 205 -19.47 -8.32 -3.93
CA PHE A 205 -18.62 -9.47 -3.71
C PHE A 205 -17.55 -9.15 -2.67
N ASP A 206 -17.57 -9.88 -1.58
CA ASP A 206 -16.63 -9.72 -0.48
C ASP A 206 -15.99 -11.05 -0.08
N PHE A 207 -14.82 -10.97 0.53
CA PHE A 207 -14.17 -12.13 1.14
C PHE A 207 -13.11 -11.70 2.16
N GLN A 208 -12.70 -12.68 2.97
CA GLN A 208 -11.64 -12.52 3.95
C GLN A 208 -10.27 -12.43 3.27
N LEU A 209 -9.49 -11.42 3.62
CA LEU A 209 -8.06 -11.29 3.35
C LEU A 209 -7.29 -11.73 4.60
N GLU A 210 -6.83 -12.97 4.58
CA GLU A 210 -5.96 -13.53 5.62
C GLU A 210 -4.60 -12.82 5.66
N ARG A 211 -3.95 -12.86 6.83
CA ARG A 211 -2.53 -12.52 6.98
C ARG A 211 -1.67 -13.35 6.01
N CYS A 212 -0.53 -12.81 5.59
CA CYS A 212 0.41 -13.45 4.67
C CYS A 212 -0.11 -13.69 3.24
N SER A 213 -1.27 -13.14 2.87
CA SER A 213 -1.87 -13.38 1.55
C SER A 213 -1.49 -12.31 0.51
N LEU A 214 -1.66 -12.66 -0.76
CA LEU A 214 -1.55 -11.75 -1.89
C LEU A 214 -2.92 -11.63 -2.59
N LEU A 215 -3.48 -10.43 -2.59
CA LEU A 215 -4.63 -10.05 -3.41
C LEU A 215 -4.15 -9.40 -4.70
N LEU A 216 -4.70 -9.83 -5.83
CA LEU A 216 -4.45 -9.26 -7.13
C LEU A 216 -5.78 -8.87 -7.78
N PHE A 217 -5.82 -7.72 -8.42
CA PHE A 217 -6.96 -7.41 -9.30
C PHE A 217 -6.58 -6.58 -10.52
N THR A 218 -7.27 -6.84 -11.63
CA THR A 218 -7.00 -6.26 -12.96
C THR A 218 -8.26 -6.27 -13.82
N GLY A 219 -8.18 -5.72 -15.04
CA GLY A 219 -9.27 -5.76 -16.02
C GLY A 219 -10.56 -5.18 -15.47
N GLU A 220 -11.66 -5.94 -15.58
CA GLU A 220 -12.98 -5.48 -15.11
C GLU A 220 -13.01 -5.15 -13.62
N ALA A 221 -12.36 -5.96 -12.77
CA ALA A 221 -12.26 -5.67 -11.35
C ALA A 221 -11.58 -4.31 -11.06
N TYR A 222 -10.63 -3.89 -11.90
CA TYR A 222 -9.95 -2.60 -11.77
C TYR A 222 -10.79 -1.44 -12.31
N THR A 223 -11.45 -1.62 -13.46
CA THR A 223 -12.08 -0.53 -14.20
C THR A 223 -13.56 -0.33 -13.90
N ARG A 224 -14.27 -1.39 -13.49
CA ARG A 224 -15.74 -1.39 -13.32
C ARG A 224 -16.19 -1.48 -11.87
N TYR A 225 -15.30 -1.85 -10.96
CA TYR A 225 -15.59 -2.04 -9.54
C TYR A 225 -14.80 -1.06 -8.68
N LEU A 226 -15.47 -0.58 -7.63
CA LEU A 226 -14.85 0.02 -6.46
C LEU A 226 -14.44 -1.10 -5.50
N HIS A 227 -13.42 -0.83 -4.70
CA HIS A 227 -13.02 -1.73 -3.62
C HIS A 227 -12.91 -0.99 -2.28
N SER A 228 -13.12 -1.71 -1.20
CA SER A 228 -12.97 -1.24 0.18
C SER A 228 -12.28 -2.26 1.07
N ILE A 229 -11.71 -1.78 2.17
CA ILE A 229 -11.37 -2.61 3.32
C ILE A 229 -12.36 -2.25 4.41
N ASP A 230 -13.09 -3.24 4.89
CA ASP A 230 -14.04 -3.08 5.97
C ASP A 230 -13.29 -2.93 7.32
N ASN A 231 -14.03 -2.67 8.40
CA ASN A 231 -13.42 -2.44 9.70
C ASN A 231 -12.53 -3.61 10.13
N VAL A 232 -11.28 -3.32 10.50
CA VAL A 232 -10.40 -4.32 11.12
C VAL A 232 -10.95 -4.66 12.52
N GLU A 233 -11.21 -5.94 12.77
CA GLU A 233 -11.85 -6.37 14.01
C GLU A 233 -10.87 -6.51 15.18
N VAL A 234 -9.67 -7.02 14.91
CA VAL A 234 -8.66 -7.32 15.94
C VAL A 234 -7.26 -6.99 15.43
N GLY A 235 -6.43 -6.39 16.28
CA GLY A 235 -5.01 -6.15 15.99
C GLY A 235 -4.75 -4.98 15.03
N THR A 236 -3.59 -5.02 14.39
CA THR A 236 -3.14 -4.00 13.44
C THR A 236 -2.85 -4.67 12.11
N ARG A 237 -3.48 -4.19 11.04
CA ARG A 237 -3.28 -4.66 9.68
C ARG A 237 -2.34 -3.72 8.94
N ILE A 238 -1.39 -4.30 8.21
CA ILE A 238 -0.56 -3.60 7.24
C ILE A 238 -0.91 -4.10 5.83
N SER A 239 -1.19 -3.16 4.93
CA SER A 239 -1.49 -3.40 3.52
C SER A 239 -0.38 -2.83 2.68
N LEU A 240 0.44 -3.70 2.09
CA LEU A 240 1.50 -3.30 1.17
C LEU A 240 0.99 -3.43 -0.28
N THR A 241 0.60 -2.31 -0.86
CA THR A 241 0.12 -2.23 -2.25
C THR A 241 1.27 -1.85 -3.17
N VAL A 242 1.66 -2.74 -4.07
CA VAL A 242 2.79 -2.56 -5.00
C VAL A 242 2.26 -2.50 -6.43
N ARG A 243 2.57 -1.43 -7.17
CA ARG A 243 1.98 -1.12 -8.49
C ARG A 243 2.96 -0.41 -9.41
N HIS A 244 2.60 -0.33 -10.69
CA HIS A 244 3.30 0.47 -11.68
C HIS A 244 2.50 1.74 -12.00
N VAL A 245 3.07 2.90 -11.70
CA VAL A 245 2.57 4.19 -12.16
C VAL A 245 2.86 4.28 -13.66
N ASP A 246 1.82 4.59 -14.43
CA ASP A 246 1.81 4.64 -15.89
C ASP A 246 1.31 6.03 -16.32
N LEU A 247 2.07 7.05 -15.92
CA LEU A 247 1.87 8.43 -16.31
C LEU A 247 3.04 8.85 -17.18
N ASP A 248 2.74 9.31 -18.40
CA ASP A 248 3.70 9.94 -19.31
C ASP A 248 4.20 11.30 -18.76
#